data_AF-A0A930N470-F1
#
_entry.id   AF-A0A930N470-F1
#
_cell.length_a   1.000
_cell.length_b   1.000
_cell.length_c   1.000
_cell.angle_alpha   90.00
_cell.angle_beta   90.00
_cell.angle_gamma   90.00
#
_symmetry.space_group_name_H-M   'P 1'
#
loop_
_entity.id
_entity.type
_entity.pdbx_description
1 polymer ?
#
loop_
_entity_poly.entity_id
_entity_poly.type
_entity_poly.pdbx_seq_one_letter_code
_entity_poly.pdbx_strand_id
1 'polypeptide(L)'
;MKYEEHGSYDDYIAFKVRYNHISGTSVLRIPVSRRDYFMQKFQVNKDFAPQYYLGGIAHLLPASAGEILKGYDRAKYAVILTDARADHSNNNLSFRSLVHLVGTGMEDPVVVLDFEAKGFKPLSALQGQLTFVTSGELNERMRDRLKKIQMSKTITDAVVLQLVQDNANYWIKLASPGIQNTYGGELHWDGDHLRGVLSGGHDTRDIYLEDARFAINSARYDKAAGTVTLGVELIAANGIAVSGVTTRLVVRSVNL
;
A
#
# COMPACT_ATOMS: atom_id res chain seq x y z
N MET A 1 -47.85 -23.83 -23.54
CA MET A 1 -47.47 -23.66 -22.12
C MET A 1 -46.97 -22.23 -21.95
N LYS A 2 -47.46 -21.46 -20.97
CA LYS A 2 -47.00 -20.09 -20.70
C LYS A 2 -46.58 -19.98 -19.23
N TYR A 3 -45.51 -19.23 -18.98
CA TYR A 3 -44.94 -18.99 -17.66
C TYR A 3 -45.27 -17.55 -17.22
N GLU A 4 -45.66 -17.37 -15.96
CA GLU A 4 -45.93 -16.06 -15.36
C GLU A 4 -45.01 -15.88 -14.14
N GLU A 5 -44.31 -14.74 -14.08
CA GLU A 5 -43.39 -14.38 -12.99
C GLU A 5 -44.16 -14.11 -11.71
N HIS A 6 -43.75 -14.74 -10.61
CA HIS A 6 -44.40 -14.58 -9.30
C HIS A 6 -43.40 -14.10 -8.24
N GLY A 7 -42.87 -12.90 -8.46
CA GLY A 7 -41.98 -12.20 -7.52
C GLY A 7 -40.54 -12.72 -7.49
N SER A 8 -39.59 -11.80 -7.23
CA SER A 8 -38.19 -12.11 -6.95
C SER A 8 -37.91 -11.75 -5.49
N TYR A 9 -37.97 -12.75 -4.61
CA TYR A 9 -37.48 -12.66 -3.24
C TYR A 9 -36.51 -13.85 -3.03
N ASP A 10 -35.40 -13.60 -2.33
CA ASP A 10 -34.47 -14.62 -1.79
C ASP A 10 -33.89 -15.67 -2.75
N ASP A 11 -33.15 -15.25 -3.78
CA ASP A 11 -32.31 -16.16 -4.60
C ASP A 11 -33.09 -17.30 -5.30
N TYR A 12 -34.34 -17.08 -5.68
CA TYR A 12 -35.06 -17.96 -6.59
C TYR A 12 -35.95 -17.21 -7.59
N ILE A 13 -36.19 -17.82 -8.75
CA ILE A 13 -37.21 -17.43 -9.71
C ILE A 13 -38.43 -18.32 -9.46
N ALA A 14 -39.58 -17.71 -9.13
CA ALA A 14 -40.84 -18.41 -8.94
C ALA A 14 -41.77 -18.25 -10.13
N PHE A 15 -42.39 -19.34 -10.58
CA PHE A 15 -43.36 -19.33 -11.67
C PHE A 15 -44.44 -20.38 -11.50
N LYS A 16 -45.59 -20.15 -12.16
CA LYS A 16 -46.68 -21.13 -12.28
C LYS A 16 -46.84 -21.56 -13.73
N VAL A 17 -47.23 -22.82 -13.91
CA VAL A 17 -47.53 -23.37 -15.24
C VAL A 17 -49.00 -23.11 -15.55
N ARG A 18 -49.28 -22.51 -16.72
CA ARG A 18 -50.66 -22.31 -17.22
C ARG A 18 -50.96 -23.17 -18.44
N TYR A 19 -52.11 -23.85 -18.42
CA TYR A 19 -52.65 -24.62 -19.54
C TYR A 19 -54.11 -24.24 -19.80
N ASN A 20 -54.48 -23.94 -21.05
CA ASN A 20 -55.83 -23.50 -21.43
C ASN A 20 -56.45 -22.43 -20.51
N HIS A 21 -55.66 -21.40 -20.16
CA HIS A 21 -56.07 -20.30 -19.26
C HIS A 21 -56.33 -20.69 -17.79
N ILE A 22 -56.11 -21.95 -17.43
CA ILE A 22 -56.17 -22.43 -16.04
C ILE A 22 -54.74 -22.43 -15.48
N SER A 23 -54.52 -21.67 -14.41
CA SER A 23 -53.24 -21.64 -13.71
C SER A 23 -53.10 -22.86 -12.81
N GLY A 24 -51.97 -23.54 -12.89
CA GLY A 24 -51.63 -24.63 -11.98
C GLY A 24 -51.56 -24.16 -10.53
N THR A 25 -51.86 -25.07 -9.61
CA THR A 25 -51.86 -24.80 -8.17
C THR A 25 -50.44 -24.73 -7.59
N SER A 26 -49.49 -25.46 -8.19
CA SER A 26 -48.09 -25.52 -7.74
C SER A 26 -47.27 -24.31 -8.21
N VAL A 27 -46.53 -23.69 -7.28
CA VAL A 27 -45.46 -22.73 -7.59
C VAL A 27 -44.16 -23.51 -7.75
N LEU A 28 -43.57 -23.43 -8.94
CA LEU A 28 -42.24 -23.97 -9.21
C LEU A 28 -41.20 -22.89 -8.89
N ARG A 29 -40.06 -23.32 -8.35
CA ARG A 29 -38.95 -22.44 -7.97
C ARG A 29 -37.67 -22.95 -8.61
N ILE A 30 -36.92 -22.06 -9.26
CA ILE A 30 -35.55 -22.31 -9.71
C ILE A 30 -34.63 -21.53 -8.78
N PRO A 31 -33.72 -22.20 -8.03
CA PRO A 31 -32.72 -21.49 -7.25
C PRO A 31 -31.78 -20.72 -8.19
N VAL A 32 -31.57 -19.45 -7.90
CA VAL A 32 -30.62 -18.57 -8.58
C VAL A 32 -29.80 -17.85 -7.53
N SER A 33 -28.54 -18.22 -7.41
CA SER A 33 -27.61 -17.48 -6.55
C SER A 33 -27.22 -16.17 -7.23
N ARG A 34 -27.77 -15.05 -6.74
CA ARG A 34 -27.37 -13.72 -7.21
C ARG A 34 -25.87 -13.51 -7.00
N ARG A 35 -25.35 -13.99 -5.86
CA ARG A 35 -23.92 -13.95 -5.55
C ARG A 35 -23.10 -14.67 -6.61
N ASP A 36 -23.45 -15.90 -6.99
CA ASP A 36 -22.68 -16.68 -7.97
C ASP A 36 -22.73 -16.04 -9.35
N TYR A 37 -23.88 -15.49 -9.75
CA TYR A 37 -24.02 -14.74 -11.00
C TYR A 37 -23.04 -13.57 -11.08
N PHE A 38 -22.91 -12.79 -10.01
CA PHE A 38 -22.00 -11.65 -9.97
C PHE A 38 -20.54 -12.03 -9.75
N MET A 39 -20.24 -13.10 -9.00
CA MET A 39 -18.88 -13.63 -8.84
C MET A 39 -18.25 -14.09 -10.16
N GLN A 40 -19.06 -14.51 -11.14
CA GLN A 40 -18.57 -14.82 -12.48
C GLN A 40 -18.10 -13.56 -13.23
N LYS A 41 -18.70 -12.40 -12.94
CA LYS A 41 -18.44 -11.12 -13.64
C LYS A 41 -17.34 -10.31 -13.01
N PHE A 42 -17.25 -10.34 -11.68
CA PHE A 42 -16.27 -9.59 -10.92
C PHE A 42 -15.24 -10.55 -10.37
N GLN A 43 -14.00 -10.43 -10.86
CA GLN A 43 -12.89 -11.25 -10.45
C GLN A 43 -11.70 -10.35 -10.16
N VAL A 44 -10.89 -10.73 -9.17
CA VAL A 44 -9.62 -10.06 -8.91
C VAL A 44 -8.67 -10.26 -10.10
N ASN A 45 -8.03 -9.18 -10.51
CA ASN A 45 -6.94 -9.20 -11.46
C ASN A 45 -5.68 -9.75 -10.77
N LYS A 46 -5.24 -10.95 -11.16
CA LYS A 46 -4.10 -11.62 -10.54
C LYS A 46 -2.77 -10.90 -10.80
N ASP A 47 -2.70 -10.12 -11.87
CA ASP A 47 -1.50 -9.39 -12.26
C ASP A 47 -1.36 -8.05 -11.52
N PHE A 48 -2.40 -7.62 -10.79
CA PHE A 48 -2.41 -6.35 -10.07
C PHE A 48 -1.48 -6.38 -8.84
N ALA A 49 -1.72 -7.30 -7.90
CA ALA A 49 -1.03 -7.29 -6.60
C ALA A 49 0.51 -7.35 -6.72
N PRO A 50 1.12 -8.17 -7.59
CA PRO A 50 2.58 -8.23 -7.73
C PRO A 50 3.25 -6.92 -8.16
N GLN A 51 2.49 -5.95 -8.68
CA GLN A 51 3.01 -4.66 -9.12
C GLN A 51 3.16 -3.66 -7.99
N TYR A 52 2.49 -3.87 -6.85
CA TYR A 52 2.32 -2.85 -5.82
C TYR A 52 2.72 -3.34 -4.43
N TYR A 53 3.05 -2.40 -3.54
CA TYR A 53 3.17 -2.68 -2.12
C TYR A 53 1.80 -2.60 -1.43
N LEU A 54 1.55 -3.53 -0.49
CA LEU A 54 0.25 -3.66 0.17
C LEU A 54 -0.15 -2.39 0.95
N GLY A 55 0.79 -1.77 1.65
CA GLY A 55 0.52 -0.62 2.50
C GLY A 55 -0.17 0.53 1.77
N GLY A 56 0.35 0.94 0.61
CA GLY A 56 -0.24 2.04 -0.15
C GLY A 56 -1.55 1.66 -0.81
N ILE A 57 -1.66 0.44 -1.35
CA ILE A 57 -2.92 -0.04 -1.95
C ILE A 57 -4.05 -0.12 -0.92
N ALA A 58 -3.77 -0.51 0.32
CA ALA A 58 -4.78 -0.50 1.37
C ALA A 58 -5.37 0.90 1.61
N HIS A 59 -4.54 1.96 1.50
CA HIS A 59 -4.97 3.36 1.61
C HIS A 59 -5.64 3.89 0.34
N LEU A 60 -5.23 3.39 -0.83
CA LEU A 60 -5.73 3.80 -2.15
C LEU A 60 -6.89 2.93 -2.67
N LEU A 61 -7.36 1.96 -1.89
CA LEU A 61 -8.27 0.92 -2.36
C LEU A 61 -9.47 1.45 -3.18
N PRO A 62 -10.19 2.52 -2.77
CA PRO A 62 -11.30 3.04 -3.56
C PRO A 62 -10.88 3.50 -4.96
N ALA A 63 -9.69 4.08 -5.10
CA ALA A 63 -9.13 4.52 -6.39
C ALA A 63 -8.62 3.35 -7.25
N SER A 64 -8.25 2.22 -6.62
CA SER A 64 -7.72 1.04 -7.30
C SER A 64 -8.77 0.13 -7.94
N ALA A 65 -10.08 0.42 -7.76
CA ALA A 65 -11.18 -0.41 -8.25
C ALA A 65 -11.10 -0.74 -9.74
N GLY A 66 -10.58 0.21 -10.53
CA GLY A 66 -10.44 0.05 -11.97
C GLY A 66 -9.35 -0.92 -12.41
N GLU A 67 -8.41 -1.27 -11.53
CA GLU A 67 -7.22 -2.06 -11.84
C GLU A 67 -7.18 -3.39 -11.07
N ILE A 68 -7.62 -3.38 -9.80
CA ILE A 68 -7.62 -4.56 -8.91
C ILE A 68 -8.66 -5.60 -9.32
N LEU A 69 -9.74 -5.17 -9.98
CA LEU A 69 -10.70 -6.05 -10.62
C LEU A 69 -10.39 -6.19 -12.11
N LYS A 70 -10.61 -7.38 -12.66
CA LYS A 70 -10.62 -7.58 -14.11
C LYS A 70 -11.67 -6.67 -14.75
N GLY A 71 -11.44 -6.31 -16.02
CA GLY A 71 -12.38 -5.50 -16.79
C GLY A 71 -13.81 -6.03 -16.71
N TYR A 72 -14.73 -5.17 -16.30
CA TYR A 72 -16.17 -5.41 -16.24
C TYR A 72 -16.91 -4.33 -17.01
N ASP A 73 -18.19 -4.56 -17.29
CA ASP A 73 -19.04 -3.59 -18.00
C ASP A 73 -19.35 -2.37 -17.13
N ARG A 74 -18.53 -1.31 -17.27
CA ARG A 74 -18.68 -0.05 -16.53
C ARG A 74 -19.87 0.80 -16.99
N ALA A 75 -20.46 0.51 -18.15
CA ALA A 75 -21.69 1.17 -18.58
C ALA A 75 -22.90 0.62 -17.83
N LYS A 76 -22.82 -0.64 -17.37
CA LYS A 76 -23.89 -1.32 -16.63
C LYS A 76 -23.69 -1.31 -15.12
N TYR A 77 -22.45 -1.40 -14.65
CA TYR A 77 -22.14 -1.54 -13.23
C TYR A 77 -21.23 -0.43 -12.72
N ALA A 78 -21.54 0.08 -11.53
CA ALA A 78 -20.64 0.89 -10.73
C ALA A 78 -20.17 0.07 -9.52
N VAL A 79 -18.87 0.11 -9.23
CA VAL A 79 -18.27 -0.67 -8.15
C VAL A 79 -17.59 0.27 -7.17
N ILE A 80 -17.91 0.12 -5.88
CA ILE A 80 -17.24 0.81 -4.79
C ILE A 80 -16.52 -0.25 -3.95
N LEU A 81 -15.22 -0.05 -3.75
CA LEU A 81 -14.43 -0.91 -2.88
C LEU A 81 -14.35 -0.33 -1.48
N THR A 82 -14.59 -1.18 -0.47
CA THR A 82 -14.62 -0.79 0.94
C THR A 82 -14.01 -1.86 1.82
N ASP A 83 -13.89 -1.57 3.11
CA ASP A 83 -13.51 -2.51 4.17
C ASP A 83 -12.15 -3.18 3.90
N ALA A 84 -11.17 -2.37 3.47
CA ALA A 84 -9.79 -2.80 3.28
C ALA A 84 -9.23 -3.43 4.57
N ARG A 85 -8.72 -4.64 4.47
CA ARG A 85 -8.01 -5.34 5.55
C ARG A 85 -6.70 -5.88 5.02
N ALA A 86 -5.61 -5.22 5.37
CA ALA A 86 -4.27 -5.61 5.00
C ALA A 86 -3.71 -6.67 5.96
N ASP A 87 -3.25 -7.79 5.41
CA ASP A 87 -2.44 -8.77 6.12
C ASP A 87 -0.98 -8.63 5.63
N HIS A 88 -0.21 -7.83 6.37
CA HIS A 88 1.19 -7.55 6.05
C HIS A 88 2.11 -8.76 6.20
N SER A 89 1.75 -9.73 7.03
CA SER A 89 2.54 -10.96 7.21
C SER A 89 2.45 -11.86 5.98
N ASN A 90 1.27 -11.92 5.35
CA ASN A 90 1.05 -12.75 4.16
C ASN A 90 1.05 -11.95 2.84
N ASN A 91 1.20 -10.62 2.90
CA ASN A 91 1.09 -9.71 1.75
C ASN A 91 -0.23 -9.89 0.98
N ASN A 92 -1.34 -9.95 1.71
CA ASN A 92 -2.69 -10.11 1.16
C ASN A 92 -3.59 -8.93 1.54
N LEU A 93 -4.54 -8.61 0.67
CA LEU A 93 -5.57 -7.61 0.91
C LEU A 93 -6.94 -8.25 0.78
N SER A 94 -7.71 -8.26 1.87
CA SER A 94 -9.13 -8.59 1.83
C SER A 94 -9.95 -7.29 1.72
N PHE A 95 -11.00 -7.28 0.91
CA PHE A 95 -11.86 -6.12 0.73
C PHE A 95 -13.27 -6.52 0.27
N ARG A 96 -14.22 -5.59 0.41
CA ARG A 96 -15.57 -5.73 -0.09
C ARG A 96 -15.79 -4.89 -1.34
N SER A 97 -16.66 -5.38 -2.20
CA SER A 97 -17.14 -4.72 -3.41
C SER A 97 -18.64 -4.54 -3.32
N LEU A 98 -19.07 -3.28 -3.31
CA LEU A 98 -20.48 -2.89 -3.44
C LEU A 98 -20.77 -2.67 -4.91
N VAL A 99 -21.63 -3.50 -5.49
CA VAL A 99 -21.98 -3.42 -6.91
C VAL A 99 -23.33 -2.74 -7.07
N HIS A 100 -23.37 -1.66 -7.85
CA HIS A 100 -24.59 -0.93 -8.20
C HIS A 100 -24.88 -1.06 -9.69
N LEU A 101 -26.15 -0.91 -10.07
CA LEU A 101 -26.56 -0.80 -11.47
C LEU A 101 -26.57 0.68 -11.88
N VAL A 102 -25.94 0.98 -13.01
CA VAL A 102 -25.90 2.34 -13.54
C VAL A 102 -27.25 2.70 -14.17
N GLY A 103 -27.73 3.91 -13.92
CA GLY A 103 -28.92 4.46 -14.59
C GLY A 103 -30.26 3.97 -14.04
N THR A 104 -30.28 3.18 -12.96
CA THR A 104 -31.53 2.67 -12.36
C THR A 104 -32.09 3.56 -11.24
N GLY A 105 -31.28 4.50 -10.73
CA GLY A 105 -31.65 5.32 -9.56
C GLY A 105 -31.69 4.55 -8.23
N MET A 106 -31.26 3.28 -8.21
CA MET A 106 -31.17 2.50 -6.97
C MET A 106 -29.95 2.93 -6.16
N GLU A 107 -30.19 3.34 -4.91
CA GLU A 107 -29.11 3.71 -3.97
C GLU A 107 -28.41 2.48 -3.40
N ASP A 108 -29.16 1.42 -3.06
CA ASP A 108 -28.61 0.21 -2.49
C ASP A 108 -27.81 -0.62 -3.51
N PRO A 109 -26.71 -1.28 -3.08
CA PRO A 109 -26.00 -2.21 -3.94
C PRO A 109 -26.87 -3.42 -4.28
N VAL A 110 -26.82 -3.86 -5.54
CA VAL A 110 -27.53 -5.06 -5.98
C VAL A 110 -26.90 -6.35 -5.43
N VAL A 111 -25.61 -6.30 -5.08
CA VAL A 111 -24.87 -7.36 -4.40
C VAL A 111 -23.66 -6.79 -3.66
N VAL A 112 -23.28 -7.45 -2.56
CA VAL A 112 -22.00 -7.25 -1.87
C VAL A 112 -21.15 -8.51 -2.04
N LEU A 113 -19.93 -8.33 -2.53
CA LEU A 113 -18.97 -9.41 -2.77
C LEU A 113 -17.71 -9.21 -1.93
N ASP A 114 -17.16 -10.31 -1.41
CA ASP A 114 -15.91 -10.32 -0.67
C ASP A 114 -14.80 -10.87 -1.56
N PHE A 115 -13.68 -10.16 -1.60
CA PHE A 115 -12.54 -10.50 -2.43
C PHE A 115 -11.25 -10.51 -1.63
N GLU A 116 -10.28 -11.25 -2.16
CA GLU A 116 -8.92 -11.29 -1.64
C GLU A 116 -7.94 -11.16 -2.81
N ALA A 117 -7.05 -10.16 -2.73
CA ALA A 117 -5.91 -10.01 -3.62
C ALA A 117 -4.64 -10.48 -2.90
N LYS A 118 -3.85 -11.31 -3.57
CA LYS A 118 -2.68 -11.99 -2.97
C LYS A 118 -1.41 -11.70 -3.74
N GLY A 119 -0.28 -11.77 -3.04
CA GLY A 119 1.04 -11.68 -3.66
C GLY A 119 1.45 -10.25 -3.94
N PHE A 120 1.12 -9.32 -3.05
CA PHE A 120 1.71 -7.98 -3.07
C PHE A 120 3.22 -8.05 -2.85
N LYS A 121 3.95 -7.03 -3.30
CA LYS A 121 5.40 -6.94 -3.09
C LYS A 121 5.71 -6.98 -1.59
N PRO A 122 6.58 -7.90 -1.13
CA PRO A 122 7.03 -7.89 0.25
C PRO A 122 7.90 -6.66 0.49
N LEU A 123 7.96 -6.17 1.74
CA LEU A 123 8.81 -5.02 2.09
C LEU A 123 10.30 -5.26 1.79
N SER A 124 10.75 -6.51 1.79
CA SER A 124 12.11 -6.88 1.36
C SER A 124 12.44 -6.48 -0.08
N ALA A 125 11.43 -6.32 -0.95
CA ALA A 125 11.62 -5.84 -2.32
C ALA A 125 12.07 -4.38 -2.38
N LEU A 126 11.98 -3.61 -1.28
CA LEU A 126 12.56 -2.27 -1.16
C LEU A 126 14.09 -2.28 -1.15
N GLN A 127 14.72 -3.45 -0.99
CA GLN A 127 16.17 -3.57 -1.06
C GLN A 127 16.69 -3.05 -2.41
N GLY A 128 17.65 -2.11 -2.35
CA GLY A 128 18.19 -1.44 -3.53
C GLY A 128 17.24 -0.42 -4.18
N GLN A 129 16.04 -0.23 -3.63
CA GLN A 129 15.09 0.81 -4.06
C GLN A 129 15.04 1.95 -3.05
N LEU A 130 14.97 1.67 -1.76
CA LEU A 130 14.87 2.69 -0.72
C LEU A 130 16.18 3.49 -0.59
N THR A 131 16.08 4.80 -0.66
CA THR A 131 17.22 5.72 -0.59
C THR A 131 16.95 6.88 0.34
N PHE A 132 18.04 7.43 0.87
CA PHE A 132 18.03 8.67 1.64
C PHE A 132 19.11 9.60 1.09
N VAL A 133 18.72 10.83 0.81
CA VAL A 133 19.61 11.88 0.34
C VAL A 133 19.79 12.90 1.46
N THR A 134 20.99 13.47 1.52
CA THR A 134 21.30 14.50 2.50
C THR A 134 20.44 15.75 2.30
N SER A 135 19.97 16.33 3.40
CA SER A 135 19.25 17.61 3.40
C SER A 135 20.10 18.72 4.05
N GLY A 136 19.69 19.97 3.88
CA GLY A 136 20.32 21.11 4.57
C GLY A 136 20.26 20.95 6.09
N GLU A 137 19.09 20.59 6.63
CA GLU A 137 18.88 20.41 8.06
C GLU A 137 19.75 19.27 8.62
N LEU A 138 19.82 18.13 7.93
CA LEU A 138 20.68 17.03 8.34
C LEU A 138 22.16 17.45 8.39
N ASN A 139 22.64 18.16 7.37
CA ASN A 139 24.01 18.65 7.31
C ASN A 139 24.33 19.57 8.49
N GLU A 140 23.45 20.53 8.80
CA GLU A 140 23.62 21.48 9.90
C GLU A 140 23.61 20.78 11.26
N ARG A 141 22.57 19.97 11.52
CA ARG A 141 22.43 19.24 12.79
C ARG A 141 23.62 18.31 13.05
N MET A 142 24.08 17.59 12.03
CA MET A 142 25.24 16.69 12.16
C MET A 142 26.52 17.48 12.44
N ARG A 143 26.78 18.54 11.67
CA ARG A 143 27.97 19.40 11.85
C ARG A 143 28.03 20.01 13.25
N ASP A 144 26.92 20.54 13.74
CA ASP A 144 26.86 21.16 15.07
C ASP A 144 27.12 20.16 16.19
N ARG A 145 26.61 18.93 16.06
CA ARG A 145 26.89 17.86 17.04
C ARG A 145 28.35 17.44 17.00
N LEU A 146 28.91 17.26 15.81
CA LEU A 146 30.32 16.90 15.65
C LEU A 146 31.26 18.00 16.18
N LYS A 147 30.99 19.29 15.91
CA LYS A 147 31.77 20.41 16.47
C LYS A 147 31.79 20.39 17.99
N LYS A 148 30.64 20.17 18.63
CA LYS A 148 30.54 20.04 20.09
C LYS A 148 31.35 18.85 20.63
N ILE A 149 31.30 17.72 19.95
CA ILE A 149 32.07 16.53 20.34
C ILE A 149 33.57 16.80 20.23
N GLN A 150 34.01 17.45 19.14
CA GLN A 150 35.43 17.77 18.90
C GLN A 150 36.06 18.61 20.00
N MET A 151 35.28 19.45 20.70
CA MET A 151 35.76 20.23 21.85
C MET A 151 36.19 19.36 23.04
N SER A 152 35.73 18.10 23.10
CA SER A 152 35.96 17.19 24.24
C SER A 152 36.70 15.91 23.89
N LYS A 153 36.64 15.43 22.64
CA LYS A 153 37.30 14.19 22.19
C LYS A 153 37.50 14.16 20.68
N THR A 154 38.46 13.34 20.24
CA THR A 154 38.70 13.05 18.82
C THR A 154 37.50 12.33 18.20
N ILE A 155 37.10 12.76 17.00
CA ILE A 155 36.02 12.13 16.25
C ILE A 155 36.57 10.92 15.51
N THR A 156 36.00 9.76 15.81
CA THR A 156 36.25 8.48 15.15
C THR A 156 34.93 7.90 14.65
N ASP A 157 35.01 6.91 13.75
CA ASP A 157 33.85 6.18 13.24
C ASP A 157 32.95 5.64 14.38
N ALA A 158 33.56 5.11 15.45
CA ALA A 158 32.83 4.61 16.62
C ALA A 158 32.10 5.73 17.38
N VAL A 159 32.69 6.92 17.50
CA VAL A 159 32.05 8.08 18.15
C VAL A 159 30.86 8.57 17.32
N VAL A 160 31.00 8.61 15.99
CA VAL A 160 29.90 8.99 15.10
C VAL A 160 28.80 7.93 15.12
N LEU A 161 29.17 6.66 15.13
CA LEU A 161 28.21 5.56 15.21
C LEU A 161 27.38 5.65 16.50
N GLN A 162 28.03 5.85 17.65
CA GLN A 162 27.34 6.02 18.92
C GLN A 162 26.36 7.21 18.90
N LEU A 163 26.78 8.35 18.35
CA LEU A 163 25.93 9.55 18.21
C LEU A 163 24.63 9.27 17.44
N VAL A 164 24.71 8.44 16.39
CA VAL A 164 23.57 8.21 15.51
C VAL A 164 22.73 7.00 15.90
N GLN A 165 23.32 6.00 16.55
CA GLN A 165 22.63 4.79 16.99
C GLN A 165 21.59 5.04 18.07
N ASP A 166 21.90 5.90 19.05
CA ASP A 166 21.02 6.18 20.18
C ASP A 166 19.65 6.75 19.75
N ASN A 167 19.59 7.38 18.57
CA ASN A 167 18.35 7.88 18.00
C ASN A 167 18.38 7.85 16.45
N ALA A 168 18.47 6.64 15.90
CA ALA A 168 18.56 6.43 14.46
C ALA A 168 17.41 7.10 13.69
N ASN A 169 16.16 6.89 14.12
CA ASN A 169 14.99 7.49 13.47
C ASN A 169 15.06 9.02 13.42
N TYR A 170 15.53 9.69 14.47
CA TYR A 170 15.72 11.15 14.44
C TYR A 170 16.64 11.57 13.29
N TRP A 171 17.79 10.92 13.15
CA TRP A 171 18.76 11.26 12.10
C TRP A 171 18.26 10.94 10.70
N ILE A 172 17.59 9.80 10.52
CA ILE A 172 17.06 9.39 9.22
C ILE A 172 15.90 10.29 8.79
N LYS A 173 15.07 10.76 9.73
CA LYS A 173 13.97 11.71 9.43
C LYS A 173 14.43 13.07 8.92
N LEU A 174 15.65 13.49 9.26
CA LEU A 174 16.23 14.70 8.72
C LEU A 174 16.67 14.54 7.26
N ALA A 175 16.86 13.31 6.77
CA ALA A 175 17.21 13.06 5.37
C ALA A 175 15.97 13.12 4.47
N SER A 176 16.19 13.40 3.18
CA SER A 176 15.15 13.32 2.15
C SER A 176 15.00 11.86 1.69
N PRO A 177 13.89 11.18 1.96
CA PRO A 177 13.68 9.80 1.54
C PRO A 177 13.20 9.73 0.09
N GLY A 178 13.50 8.62 -0.59
CA GLY A 178 13.09 8.42 -1.98
C GLY A 178 13.31 7.00 -2.48
N ILE A 179 12.95 6.77 -3.74
CA ILE A 179 13.08 5.50 -4.45
C ILE A 179 14.01 5.63 -5.65
N GLN A 180 15.03 4.78 -5.72
CA GLN A 180 16.14 4.84 -6.70
C GLN A 180 15.71 4.58 -8.15
N ASN A 181 14.60 3.86 -8.38
CA ASN A 181 14.14 3.47 -9.72
C ASN A 181 13.22 4.48 -10.41
N THR A 182 13.00 5.63 -9.78
CA THR A 182 12.20 6.72 -10.34
C THR A 182 13.07 7.95 -10.30
N TYR A 183 13.32 8.55 -11.47
CA TYR A 183 14.00 9.84 -11.60
C TYR A 183 13.14 10.93 -10.93
N GLY A 184 13.11 10.97 -9.60
CA GLY A 184 12.19 11.81 -8.82
C GLY A 184 11.11 11.05 -8.04
N GLY A 185 11.33 9.77 -7.70
CA GLY A 185 10.44 9.03 -6.80
C GLY A 185 10.55 9.52 -5.35
N GLU A 186 9.87 10.60 -5.04
CA GLU A 186 9.90 11.21 -3.71
C GLU A 186 9.07 10.41 -2.71
N LEU A 187 9.56 10.37 -1.47
CA LEU A 187 8.81 9.95 -0.30
C LEU A 187 8.81 11.11 0.70
N HIS A 188 7.82 11.13 1.60
CA HIS A 188 7.73 12.12 2.65
C HIS A 188 7.44 11.46 3.99
N TRP A 189 7.96 12.09 5.05
CA TRP A 189 7.61 11.77 6.41
C TRP A 189 6.28 12.40 6.79
N ASP A 190 5.36 11.58 7.30
CA ASP A 190 4.17 12.01 8.02
C ASP A 190 4.22 11.41 9.43
N GLY A 191 4.72 12.17 10.40
CA GLY A 191 5.02 11.65 11.73
C GLY A 191 6.08 10.55 11.68
N ASP A 192 5.71 9.34 12.11
CA ASP A 192 6.52 8.12 12.04
C ASP A 192 6.29 7.30 10.76
N HIS A 193 5.44 7.77 9.85
CA HIS A 193 5.10 7.09 8.62
C HIS A 193 5.92 7.61 7.45
N LEU A 194 6.32 6.70 6.56
CA LEU A 194 6.94 7.04 5.28
C LEU A 194 5.92 6.82 4.16
N ARG A 195 5.62 7.86 3.40
CA ARG A 195 4.56 7.84 2.39
C ARG A 195 5.09 8.27 1.04
N GLY A 196 4.70 7.55 -0.01
CA GLY A 196 4.91 8.00 -1.37
C GLY A 196 3.92 9.05 -1.83
N VAL A 197 4.28 9.75 -2.88
CA VAL A 197 3.53 10.86 -3.47
C VAL A 197 3.53 10.75 -4.98
N LEU A 198 2.65 11.51 -5.61
CA LEU A 198 2.72 11.76 -7.04
C LEU A 198 3.61 12.99 -7.26
N SER A 199 4.85 12.79 -7.72
CA SER A 199 5.82 13.88 -7.93
C SER A 199 6.62 13.63 -9.20
N GLY A 200 6.90 14.69 -9.97
CA GLY A 200 7.74 14.60 -11.17
C GLY A 200 7.26 13.63 -12.25
N GLY A 201 5.97 13.29 -12.30
CA GLY A 201 5.43 12.26 -13.21
C GLY A 201 5.64 10.81 -12.73
N HIS A 202 6.11 10.63 -11.50
CA HIS A 202 6.30 9.35 -10.85
C HIS A 202 5.28 9.16 -9.73
N ASP A 203 4.61 8.01 -9.73
CA ASP A 203 3.66 7.64 -8.69
C ASP A 203 4.32 6.63 -7.75
N THR A 204 4.65 7.07 -6.55
CA THR A 204 5.18 6.20 -5.47
C THR A 204 4.11 5.92 -4.41
N ARG A 205 2.85 6.32 -4.61
CA ARG A 205 1.80 6.25 -3.57
C ARG A 205 1.41 4.82 -3.18
N ASP A 206 1.87 3.81 -3.92
CA ASP A 206 1.79 2.41 -3.48
C ASP A 206 2.70 2.11 -2.29
N ILE A 207 3.71 2.94 -2.03
CA ILE A 207 4.58 2.88 -0.86
C ILE A 207 3.94 3.62 0.31
N TYR A 208 3.59 2.85 1.34
CA TYR A 208 3.19 3.34 2.64
C TYR A 208 3.82 2.43 3.70
N LEU A 209 4.69 3.01 4.52
CA LEU A 209 5.34 2.35 5.65
C LEU A 209 4.83 3.00 6.93
N GLU A 210 3.84 2.39 7.57
CA GLU A 210 3.37 2.73 8.90
C GLU A 210 4.48 2.45 9.93
N ASP A 211 4.61 3.33 10.92
CA ASP A 211 5.63 3.28 11.98
C ASP A 211 7.00 2.75 11.51
N ALA A 212 7.57 3.39 10.49
CA ALA A 212 8.81 2.95 9.87
C ALA A 212 9.98 3.14 10.84
N ARG A 213 10.70 2.06 11.15
CA ARG A 213 11.83 2.05 12.09
C ARG A 213 13.11 1.67 11.39
N PHE A 214 14.14 2.46 11.66
CA PHE A 214 15.46 2.30 11.07
C PHE A 214 16.51 2.05 12.14
N ALA A 215 17.48 1.22 11.81
CA ALA A 215 18.74 1.07 12.54
C ALA A 215 19.88 1.70 11.73
N ILE A 216 20.90 2.19 12.43
CA ILE A 216 22.16 2.60 11.82
C ILE A 216 23.25 1.64 12.29
N ASN A 217 23.70 0.78 11.39
CA ASN A 217 24.58 -0.34 11.71
C ASN A 217 26.06 0.01 11.48
N SER A 218 26.34 1.07 10.73
CA SER A 218 27.71 1.56 10.54
C SER A 218 27.74 3.07 10.31
N ALA A 219 28.85 3.69 10.67
CA ALA A 219 29.15 5.08 10.39
C ALA A 219 30.63 5.20 10.01
N ARG A 220 30.94 6.04 9.03
CA ARG A 220 32.31 6.38 8.63
C ARG A 220 32.44 7.88 8.46
N TYR A 221 33.36 8.49 9.21
CA TYR A 221 33.69 9.91 9.08
C TYR A 221 34.91 10.10 8.19
N ASP A 222 34.74 10.80 7.08
CA ASP A 222 35.83 11.23 6.21
C ASP A 222 36.07 12.73 6.43
N LYS A 223 37.13 13.03 7.18
CA LYS A 223 37.54 14.40 7.49
C LYS A 223 37.99 15.18 6.26
N ALA A 224 38.67 14.52 5.31
CA ALA A 224 39.18 15.19 4.12
C ALA A 224 38.04 15.55 3.15
N ALA A 225 37.06 14.66 3.02
CA ALA A 225 35.88 14.90 2.20
C ALA A 225 34.80 15.73 2.93
N GLY A 226 34.88 15.88 4.25
CA GLY A 226 33.84 16.54 5.04
C GLY A 226 32.51 15.79 4.99
N THR A 227 32.56 14.45 5.09
CA THR A 227 31.37 13.59 4.96
C THR A 227 31.25 12.57 6.10
N VAL A 228 30.00 12.20 6.41
CA VAL A 228 29.68 11.03 7.22
C VAL A 228 28.86 10.06 6.36
N THR A 229 29.35 8.84 6.18
CA THR A 229 28.59 7.77 5.52
C THR A 229 27.94 6.88 6.58
N LEU A 230 26.64 6.69 6.50
CA LEU A 230 25.85 5.85 7.39
C LEU A 230 25.32 4.62 6.65
N GLY A 231 25.44 3.45 7.26
CA GLY A 231 24.75 2.22 6.83
C GLY A 231 23.42 2.10 7.56
N VAL A 232 22.33 2.24 6.81
CA VAL A 232 20.96 2.31 7.34
C VAL A 232 20.21 1.03 6.99
N GLU A 233 19.44 0.49 7.92
CA GLU A 233 18.56 -0.68 7.70
C GLU A 233 17.13 -0.37 8.13
N LEU A 234 16.15 -0.68 7.28
CA LEU A 234 14.74 -0.72 7.67
C LEU A 234 14.49 -2.02 8.46
N ILE A 235 14.17 -1.88 9.75
CA ILE A 235 14.03 -3.00 10.67
C ILE A 235 12.57 -3.34 11.00
N ALA A 236 11.65 -2.41 10.79
CA ALA A 236 10.22 -2.65 10.95
C ALA A 236 9.39 -1.59 10.21
N ALA A 237 8.23 -2.00 9.72
CA ALA A 237 7.17 -1.12 9.23
C ALA A 237 5.86 -1.93 9.10
N ASN A 238 4.71 -1.27 9.08
CA ASN A 238 3.40 -1.92 8.87
C ASN A 238 3.12 -3.05 9.88
N GLY A 239 3.57 -2.88 11.13
CA GLY A 239 3.41 -3.87 12.20
C GLY A 239 4.25 -5.15 12.05
N ILE A 240 5.14 -5.23 11.06
CA ILE A 240 6.01 -6.40 10.83
C ILE A 240 7.49 -6.05 10.94
N ALA A 241 8.29 -7.03 11.35
CA ALA A 241 9.75 -6.93 11.28
C ALA A 241 10.21 -7.04 9.82
N VAL A 242 11.24 -6.26 9.49
CA VAL A 242 11.86 -6.24 8.16
C VAL A 242 13.35 -6.53 8.33
N SER A 243 13.93 -7.28 7.41
CA SER A 243 15.34 -7.61 7.43
C SER A 243 15.93 -7.54 6.03
N GLY A 244 17.17 -7.09 5.92
CA GLY A 244 17.90 -7.10 4.65
C GLY A 244 17.51 -5.98 3.69
N VAL A 245 16.79 -4.96 4.17
CA VAL A 245 16.55 -3.71 3.44
C VAL A 245 17.53 -2.66 3.96
N THR A 246 18.71 -2.62 3.34
CA THR A 246 19.82 -1.73 3.71
C THR A 246 20.12 -0.72 2.63
N THR A 247 20.46 0.49 3.04
CA THR A 247 20.85 1.59 2.16
C THR A 247 21.97 2.43 2.76
N ARG A 248 22.54 3.32 1.95
CA ARG A 248 23.64 4.21 2.36
C ARG A 248 23.16 5.65 2.35
N LEU A 249 23.33 6.33 3.47
CA LEU A 249 23.10 7.77 3.60
C LEU A 249 24.45 8.47 3.72
N VAL A 250 24.76 9.37 2.78
CA VAL A 250 25.99 10.17 2.82
C VAL A 250 25.63 11.59 3.22
N VAL A 251 25.94 11.95 4.46
CA VAL A 251 25.82 13.32 4.98
C VAL A 251 27.01 14.13 4.48
N ARG A 252 26.73 15.28 3.84
CA ARG A 252 27.76 16.12 3.20
C ARG A 252 27.98 17.41 4.00
N SER A 253 29.05 18.13 3.68
CA SER A 253 29.31 19.46 4.24
C SER A 253 29.41 19.49 5.76
N VAL A 254 29.97 18.44 6.37
CA VAL A 254 30.26 18.34 7.81
C VAL A 254 31.71 18.71 8.12
N ASN A 255 32.22 19.75 7.45
CA ASN A 255 33.52 20.32 7.71
C ASN A 255 33.54 20.94 9.11
N LEU A 256 34.57 20.58 9.88
CA LEU A 256 34.73 20.98 11.28
C LEU A 256 35.80 22.06 11.41
#